data_AF-A0A1A8DV93-F1
#
_entry.id   AF-A0A1A8DV93-F1
#
_cell.length_a   1.000
_cell.length_b   1.000
_cell.length_c   1.000
_cell.angle_alpha   90.00
_cell.angle_beta   90.00
_cell.angle_gamma   90.00
#
_symmetry.space_group_name_H-M   'P 1'
#
loop_
_entity.id
_entity.type
_entity.pdbx_description
1 polymer ?
#
loop_
_entity_poly.entity_id
_entity_poly.type
_entity_poly.pdbx_seq_one_letter_code
_entity_poly.pdbx_strand_id
1 'polypeptide(L)'
;LAVQWGRYRSPAFHVQAWYDEVKDYTYPYAHECNPWCPDRCSGPMCTHYTQLVWATTNRVGCAVHTCPQMNVWGEIWENAVYLVC
;
A
#
# COMPACT_ATOMS: atom_id res chain seq x y z
N LEU A 1 3.22 2.20 0.69
CA LEU A 1 4.58 1.75 1.09
C LEU A 1 4.68 0.24 0.90
N ALA A 2 5.86 -0.29 0.58
CA ALA A 2 6.07 -1.72 0.57
C ALA A 2 7.47 -2.07 1.07
N VAL A 3 7.56 -3.15 1.85
CA VAL A 3 8.81 -3.70 2.36
C VAL A 3 8.91 -5.15 1.94
N GLN A 4 10.08 -5.53 1.43
CA GLN A 4 10.37 -6.92 1.11
C GLN A 4 11.77 -7.30 1.60
N TRP A 5 11.97 -8.59 1.84
CA TRP A 5 13.26 -9.19 2.12
C TRP A 5 13.36 -10.53 1.38
N GLY A 6 14.59 -10.98 1.10
CA GLY A 6 14.88 -12.24 0.43
C GLY A 6 14.92 -12.09 -1.08
N ARG A 7 14.08 -12.86 -1.79
CA ARG A 7 14.13 -12.92 -3.26
C ARG A 7 13.72 -11.59 -3.88
N TYR A 8 14.50 -11.13 -4.85
CA TYR A 8 14.19 -9.94 -5.63
C TYR A 8 12.77 -10.00 -6.23
N ARG A 9 11.98 -8.95 -5.98
CA ARG A 9 10.75 -8.62 -6.72
C ARG A 9 10.89 -7.23 -7.34
N SER A 10 10.29 -7.05 -8.50
CA SER A 10 10.25 -5.73 -9.17
C SER A 10 9.35 -4.76 -8.41
N PRO A 11 9.51 -3.43 -8.58
CA PRO A 11 8.58 -2.45 -8.03
C PRO A 11 7.13 -2.70 -8.46
N ALA A 12 6.91 -3.17 -9.69
CA ALA A 12 5.58 -3.51 -10.20
C ALA A 12 4.87 -4.60 -9.38
N PHE A 13 5.61 -5.57 -8.83
CA PHE A 13 5.04 -6.58 -7.94
C PHE A 13 4.43 -5.96 -6.66
N HIS A 14 5.08 -4.95 -6.10
CA HIS A 14 4.59 -4.26 -4.91
C HIS A 14 3.40 -3.36 -5.21
N VAL A 15 3.43 -2.67 -6.36
CA VAL A 15 2.27 -1.87 -6.82
C VAL A 15 1.07 -2.78 -7.08
N GLN A 16 1.28 -3.99 -7.63
CA GLN A 16 0.21 -4.97 -7.77
C GLN A 16 -0.34 -5.39 -6.41
N ALA A 17 0.51 -5.65 -5.41
CA ALA A 17 0.05 -6.00 -4.07
C ALA A 17 -0.77 -4.88 -3.41
N TRP A 18 -0.42 -3.60 -3.65
CA TRP A 18 -1.24 -2.46 -3.24
C TRP A 18 -2.58 -2.43 -3.94
N TYR A 19 -2.61 -2.71 -5.25
CA TYR A 19 -3.86 -2.75 -6.01
C TYR A 19 -4.76 -3.90 -5.56
N ASP A 20 -4.18 -5.05 -5.23
CA ASP A 20 -4.91 -6.26 -4.82
C ASP A 20 -5.70 -6.10 -3.52
N GLU A 21 -5.46 -5.03 -2.75
CA GLU A 21 -6.31 -4.64 -1.61
C GLU A 21 -7.76 -4.33 -2.04
N VAL A 22 -8.01 -4.09 -3.34
CA VAL A 22 -9.35 -3.93 -3.91
C VAL A 22 -10.31 -5.06 -3.54
N LYS A 23 -9.79 -6.29 -3.40
CA LYS A 23 -10.60 -7.47 -3.04
C LYS A 23 -11.22 -7.35 -1.64
N ASP A 24 -10.60 -6.54 -0.78
CA ASP A 24 -10.98 -6.32 0.61
C ASP A 24 -11.64 -4.95 0.82
N TYR A 25 -11.67 -4.11 -0.22
CA TYR A 25 -12.21 -2.76 -0.18
C TYR A 25 -13.65 -2.70 -0.71
N THR A 26 -14.53 -2.04 0.03
CA THR A 26 -15.90 -1.76 -0.43
C THR A 26 -16.11 -0.25 -0.55
N TYR A 27 -16.47 0.23 -1.74
CA TYR A 27 -16.79 1.64 -1.92
C TYR A 27 -18.12 1.97 -1.19
N PRO A 28 -18.13 2.98 -0.31
CA PRO A 28 -19.32 3.35 0.44
C PRO A 28 -20.40 3.92 -0.49
N TYR A 29 -21.66 3.65 -0.18
CA TYR A 29 -22.76 4.25 -0.93
C TYR A 29 -22.89 5.74 -0.58
N ALA A 30 -23.36 6.55 -1.53
CA ALA A 30 -23.47 7.99 -1.35
C ALA A 30 -24.31 8.41 -0.12
N HIS A 31 -25.31 7.62 0.27
CA HIS A 31 -26.14 7.88 1.44
C HIS A 31 -25.43 7.61 2.78
N GLU A 32 -24.30 6.89 2.77
CA GLU A 32 -23.50 6.57 3.95
C GLU A 32 -22.47 7.67 4.26
N CYS A 33 -22.30 8.63 3.35
CA CYS A 33 -21.34 9.71 3.48
C CYS A 33 -21.99 10.96 4.10
N ASN A 34 -21.66 11.28 5.37
CA ASN A 34 -22.09 12.54 6.00
C ASN A 34 -21.29 12.88 7.28
N PRO A 35 -20.42 13.91 7.32
CA PRO A 35 -19.85 14.68 6.22
C PRO A 35 -18.70 13.94 5.50
N TRP A 36 -18.25 12.81 6.06
CA TRP A 36 -17.22 11.94 5.50
C TRP A 36 -17.82 10.56 5.22
N CYS A 37 -17.24 9.82 4.28
CA CYS A 37 -17.63 8.44 4.02
C CYS A 37 -16.91 7.48 4.98
N PRO A 38 -17.56 6.39 5.42
CA PRO A 38 -16.90 5.36 6.21
C PRO A 38 -15.93 4.55 5.35
N ASP A 39 -14.73 4.30 5.87
CA ASP A 39 -13.80 3.34 5.27
C ASP A 39 -14.29 1.90 5.52
N ARG A 40 -14.44 1.13 4.45
CA ARG A 40 -14.82 -0.29 4.52
C ARG A 40 -13.69 -1.16 4.00
N CYS A 41 -12.97 -1.75 4.94
CA CYS A 41 -11.89 -2.69 4.68
C CYS A 41 -12.13 -3.97 5.48
N SER A 42 -12.27 -5.10 4.81
CA SER A 42 -12.34 -6.43 5.45
C SER A 42 -10.96 -7.06 5.67
N GLY A 43 -9.93 -6.52 5.01
CA GLY A 43 -8.57 -6.99 5.06
C GLY A 43 -7.73 -6.28 6.12
N PRO A 44 -6.44 -6.64 6.23
CA PRO A 44 -5.51 -5.97 7.15
C PRO A 44 -5.21 -4.52 6.75
N MET A 45 -5.33 -4.19 5.46
CA MET A 45 -5.03 -2.87 4.92
C MET A 45 -5.75 -2.66 3.58
N CYS A 46 -6.28 -1.46 3.36
CA CYS A 46 -6.90 -1.05 2.09
C CYS A 46 -6.49 0.36 1.64
N THR A 47 -5.57 1.01 2.36
CA THR A 47 -5.22 2.42 2.15
C THR A 47 -4.26 2.62 0.97
N HIS A 48 -3.58 1.58 0.51
CA HIS A 48 -2.72 1.69 -0.66
C HIS A 48 -3.56 1.68 -1.94
N TYR A 49 -4.54 0.78 -2.03
CA TYR A 49 -5.45 0.75 -3.17
C TYR A 49 -6.18 2.08 -3.35
N THR A 50 -6.74 2.65 -2.28
CA THR A 50 -7.48 3.91 -2.38
C THR A 50 -6.60 5.05 -2.86
N GLN A 51 -5.34 5.13 -2.43
CA GLN A 51 -4.39 6.12 -2.93
C GLN A 51 -4.06 5.92 -4.42
N LEU A 52 -3.96 4.67 -4.90
CA LEU A 52 -3.73 4.39 -6.32
C LEU A 52 -4.88 4.85 -7.22
N VAL A 53 -6.12 4.70 -6.76
CA VAL A 53 -7.33 5.06 -7.54
C VAL A 53 -7.92 6.41 -7.14
N TRP A 54 -7.15 7.25 -6.44
CA TRP A 54 -7.64 8.51 -5.93
C TRP A 54 -7.87 9.52 -7.05
N ALA A 55 -9.13 9.87 -7.31
CA ALA A 55 -9.55 10.62 -8.49
C ALA A 55 -8.83 11.98 -8.69
N THR A 56 -8.45 12.67 -7.61
CA THR A 56 -7.76 13.97 -7.69
C THR A 56 -6.24 13.85 -7.77
N THR A 57 -5.68 12.66 -7.59
CA THR A 57 -4.23 12.41 -7.69
C THR A 57 -3.84 12.24 -9.14
N ASN A 58 -2.96 13.10 -9.64
CA ASN A 58 -2.53 13.11 -11.05
C ASN A 58 -1.01 13.08 -11.24
N ARG A 59 -0.25 13.02 -10.14
CA ARG A 59 1.22 12.99 -10.14
C ARG A 59 1.68 11.98 -9.10
N VAL A 60 2.74 11.25 -9.44
CA VAL A 60 3.35 10.24 -8.57
C VAL A 60 4.87 10.37 -8.67
N GLY A 61 5.55 10.14 -7.55
CA GLY A 61 7.01 10.00 -7.49
C GLY A 61 7.33 8.84 -6.58
N CYS A 62 8.26 7.98 -6.99
CA CYS A 62 8.63 6.79 -6.24
C CYS A 62 10.13 6.75 -5.95
N ALA A 63 10.50 6.08 -4.86
CA ALA A 63 11.88 5.83 -4.47
C ALA A 63 12.05 4.39 -3.96
N VAL A 64 13.23 3.82 -4.21
CA VAL A 64 13.63 2.50 -3.71
C VAL A 64 14.92 2.65 -2.93
N HIS A 65 14.97 2.05 -1.74
CA HIS A 65 16.17 1.99 -0.92
C HIS A 65 16.37 0.60 -0.35
N THR A 66 17.61 0.13 -0.31
CA THR A 66 17.97 -1.14 0.34
C THR A 66 18.57 -0.84 1.71
N CYS A 67 17.84 -1.20 2.76
CA CYS A 67 18.23 -1.04 4.15
C CYS A 67 19.04 -2.27 4.58
N PRO A 68 20.32 -2.14 5.03
CA PRO A 68 21.10 -3.26 5.52
C PRO A 68 20.44 -3.98 6.70
N GLN A 69 19.79 -3.23 7.60
CA GLN A 69 18.97 -3.75 8.69
C GLN A 69 17.73 -2.87 8.83
N MET A 70 16.56 -3.49 8.92
CA MET A 70 15.28 -2.80 9.10
C MET A 70 14.42 -3.54 10.11
N ASN A 71 13.85 -2.84 11.09
CA ASN A 71 12.88 -3.42 12.01
C ASN A 71 11.48 -3.35 11.39
N VAL A 72 10.88 -4.51 11.14
CA VAL A 72 9.53 -4.68 10.59
C VAL A 72 8.71 -5.46 11.62
N TRP A 73 7.78 -4.76 12.28
CA TRP A 73 6.86 -5.33 13.28
C TRP A 73 7.53 -6.16 14.39
N GLY A 74 8.73 -5.76 14.83
CA GLY A 74 9.48 -6.43 15.90
C GLY A 74 10.53 -7.42 15.41
N GLU A 75 10.61 -7.68 14.10
CA GLU A 75 11.63 -8.53 13.49
C GLU A 75 12.67 -7.69 12.75
N ILE A 76 13.95 -8.07 12.84
CA ILE A 76 15.02 -7.43 12.07
C ILE A 76 15.20 -8.18 10.76
N TRP A 77 14.94 -7.49 9.63
CA TRP A 77 15.18 -8.00 8.29
C TRP A 77 16.50 -7.43 7.75
N GLU A 78 17.34 -8.31 7.18
CA GLU A 78 18.64 -7.93 6.62
C GLU A 78 18.55 -7.66 5.12
N ASN A 79 19.17 -6.59 4.63
CA ASN A 79 19.10 -6.19 3.20
C ASN A 79 17.65 -6.07 2.69
N ALA A 80 16.77 -5.50 3.51
CA ALA A 80 15.38 -5.27 3.16
C ALA A 80 15.26 -4.15 2.10
N VAL A 81 14.40 -4.35 1.11
CA VAL A 81 14.09 -3.32 0.11
C VAL A 81 12.82 -2.58 0.54
N TYR A 82 12.94 -1.26 0.60
CA TYR A 82 11.91 -0.31 0.96
C TYR A 82 11.48 0.47 -0.28
N LEU A 83 10.22 0.30 -0.71
CA LEU A 83 9.60 1.03 -1.80
C LEU A 83 8.57 2.03 -1.25
N VAL A 84 8.70 3.27 -1.69
CA VAL A 84 7.70 4.32 -1.43
C VAL A 84 7.27 4.94 -2.75
N CYS A 85 5.96 5.06 -2.87
CA CYS A 85 5.18 5.96 -3.70
C CYS A 85 4.10 6.51 -2.75
#